data_AF-A0AAJ1S5J6-F1
#
_entry.id   AF-A0AAJ1S5J6-F1
#
_cell.length_a   1.000
_cell.length_b   1.000
_cell.length_c   1.000
_cell.angle_alpha   90.00
_cell.angle_beta   90.00
_cell.angle_gamma   90.00
#
_symmetry.space_group_name_H-M   'P 1'
#
loop_
_entity.id
_entity.type
_entity.pdbx_description
1 polymer ?
#
loop_
_entity_poly.entity_id
_entity_poly.type
_entity_poly.pdbx_seq_one_letter_code
_entity_poly.pdbx_strand_id
1 'polypeptide(L)'
;MIWSSRGEFAEDLLVGAVGGYVGTKVMEPVSSKLYQRESQRDRQREDAARPGPPFQVAADKTLDLLGIHLPDPVRERAGMVVHYGLGISWAPVYAVLRRAVGLNPAVAGLLTGASMSLIVDEMLTPLLGFSAADRAYPVSTHVRGFLAHLAYGAVTAAVIEGWWALRRRRP
;
A
#
# COMPACT_ATOMS: atom_id res chain seq x y z
N MET A 1 16.81 -12.86 19.19
CA MET A 1 15.35 -12.95 19.47
C MET A 1 14.77 -11.55 19.23
N ILE A 2 13.93 -11.38 18.20
CA ILE A 2 13.52 -10.06 17.63
C ILE A 2 12.64 -9.22 18.60
N TRP A 3 12.18 -9.83 19.69
CA TRP A 3 11.26 -9.25 20.67
C TRP A 3 11.67 -9.70 22.07
N SER A 4 11.69 -8.79 23.05
CA SER A 4 12.06 -9.13 24.42
C SER A 4 10.85 -9.49 25.30
N SER A 5 9.64 -9.10 24.88
CA SER A 5 8.38 -9.52 25.52
C SER A 5 7.21 -9.61 24.55
N ARG A 6 6.15 -10.33 24.96
CA ARG A 6 4.86 -10.37 24.24
C ARG A 6 4.20 -8.98 24.13
N GLY A 7 4.43 -8.10 25.11
CA GLY A 7 3.88 -6.75 25.12
C GLY A 7 4.48 -5.87 24.02
N GLU A 8 5.79 -5.93 23.84
CA GLU A 8 6.49 -5.19 22.78
C GLU A 8 6.04 -5.62 21.38
N PHE A 9 5.81 -6.93 21.20
CA PHE A 9 5.31 -7.46 19.94
C PHE A 9 3.92 -6.92 19.59
N ALA A 10 2.98 -6.94 20.55
CA ALA A 10 1.65 -6.38 20.35
C ALA A 10 1.70 -4.86 20.08
N GLU A 11 2.55 -4.14 20.81
CA GLU A 11 2.75 -2.70 20.61
C GLU A 11 3.22 -2.38 19.19
N ASP A 12 4.23 -3.09 18.68
CA ASP A 12 4.75 -2.82 17.35
C ASP A 12 3.80 -3.31 16.24
N LEU A 13 2.97 -4.34 16.47
CA LEU A 13 1.89 -4.68 15.55
C LEU A 13 0.88 -3.54 15.44
N LEU A 14 0.48 -2.95 16.57
CA LEU A 14 -0.45 -1.81 16.59
C LEU A 14 0.17 -0.59 15.89
N VAL A 15 1.42 -0.27 16.19
CA VAL A 15 2.13 0.86 15.59
C VAL A 15 2.37 0.62 14.11
N GLY A 16 2.67 -0.61 13.71
CA GLY A 16 2.74 -1.02 12.30
C GLY A 16 1.40 -0.80 11.58
N ALA A 17 0.29 -1.22 12.20
CA ALA A 17 -1.04 -0.98 11.63
C ALA A 17 -1.35 0.52 11.49
N VAL A 18 -1.02 1.34 12.49
CA VAL A 18 -1.14 2.81 12.39
C VAL A 18 -0.25 3.35 11.27
N GLY A 19 0.99 2.88 11.15
CA GLY A 19 1.93 3.27 10.10
C GLY A 19 1.40 2.96 8.71
N GLY A 20 0.89 1.74 8.49
CA GLY A 20 0.26 1.35 7.23
C GLY A 20 -0.98 2.17 6.91
N TYR A 21 -1.87 2.39 7.88
CA TYR A 21 -3.06 3.23 7.70
C TYR A 21 -2.70 4.67 7.30
N VAL A 22 -1.78 5.31 8.05
CA VAL A 22 -1.35 6.70 7.77
C VAL A 22 -0.60 6.77 6.44
N GLY A 23 0.23 5.76 6.13
CA GLY A 23 0.90 5.63 4.84
C GLY A 23 -0.10 5.61 3.68
N THR A 24 -1.16 4.80 3.79
CA THR A 24 -2.22 4.73 2.77
C THR A 24 -2.98 6.05 2.66
N LYS A 25 -3.27 6.72 3.78
CA LYS A 25 -3.88 8.06 3.75
C LYS A 25 -3.01 9.11 3.05
N VAL A 26 -1.69 9.03 3.17
CA VAL A 26 -0.77 10.00 2.54
C VAL A 26 -0.51 9.69 1.06
N MET A 27 -0.46 8.42 0.67
CA MET A 27 -0.20 8.08 -0.73
C MET A 27 -1.31 8.53 -1.68
N GLU A 28 -2.57 8.56 -1.23
CA GLU A 28 -3.74 8.97 -2.02
C GLU A 28 -3.59 10.40 -2.61
N PRO A 29 -3.36 11.46 -1.80
CA PRO A 29 -3.15 12.80 -2.34
C PRO A 29 -1.83 12.94 -3.12
N VAL A 30 -0.79 12.16 -2.80
CA VAL A 30 0.45 12.13 -3.58
C VAL A 30 0.17 11.64 -4.99
N SER A 31 -0.49 10.48 -5.12
CA SER A 31 -0.91 9.90 -6.40
C SER A 31 -1.79 10.88 -7.17
N SER A 32 -2.81 11.44 -6.52
CA SER A 32 -3.74 12.40 -7.15
C SER A 32 -3.02 13.63 -7.71
N LYS A 33 -2.08 14.21 -6.95
CA LYS A 33 -1.27 15.36 -7.41
C LYS A 33 -0.31 15.01 -8.53
N LEU A 34 0.20 13.79 -8.59
CA LEU A 34 1.05 13.33 -9.69
C LEU A 34 0.21 13.11 -10.96
N TYR A 35 -0.97 12.49 -10.84
CA TYR A 35 -1.90 12.27 -11.95
C TYR A 35 -2.32 13.58 -12.64
N GLN A 36 -2.57 14.63 -11.86
CA GLN A 36 -2.88 15.97 -12.39
C GLN A 36 -1.74 16.59 -13.20
N ARG A 37 -0.49 16.16 -12.99
CA ARG A 37 0.69 16.63 -13.73
C ARG A 37 1.02 15.79 -14.96
N GLU A 38 0.37 14.64 -15.14
CA GLU A 38 0.55 13.81 -16.32
C GLU A 38 -0.01 14.47 -17.57
N SER A 39 0.41 13.99 -18.74
CA SER A 39 -0.13 14.46 -20.01
C SER A 39 -1.59 14.05 -20.16
N GLN A 40 -2.39 14.85 -20.89
CA GLN A 40 -3.78 14.50 -21.16
C GLN A 40 -3.89 13.16 -21.92
N ARG A 41 -2.94 12.88 -22.83
CA ARG A 41 -2.86 11.64 -23.59
C ARG A 41 -2.68 10.42 -22.68
N ASP A 42 -1.78 10.52 -21.70
CA ASP A 42 -1.53 9.42 -20.76
C ASP A 42 -2.75 9.17 -19.87
N ARG A 43 -3.36 10.23 -19.33
CA ARG A 43 -4.59 10.11 -18.54
C ARG A 43 -5.71 9.43 -19.32
N GLN A 44 -5.96 9.85 -20.56
CA GLN A 44 -6.97 9.23 -21.41
C GLN A 44 -6.68 7.75 -21.67
N ARG A 45 -5.42 7.39 -21.89
CA ARG A 45 -5.00 5.99 -22.07
C ARG A 45 -5.20 5.18 -20.80
N GLU A 46 -4.83 5.71 -19.64
CA GLU A 46 -5.05 5.07 -18.34
C GLU A 46 -6.54 4.86 -18.05
N ASP A 47 -7.35 5.91 -18.22
CA ASP A 47 -8.79 5.87 -17.94
C ASP A 47 -9.52 4.90 -18.87
N ALA A 48 -9.12 4.82 -20.14
CA ALA A 48 -9.65 3.85 -21.09
C ALA A 48 -9.25 2.40 -20.78
N ALA A 49 -8.07 2.18 -20.17
CA ALA A 49 -7.59 0.86 -19.80
C ALA A 49 -8.13 0.39 -18.43
N ARG A 50 -8.52 1.31 -17.54
CA ARG A 50 -8.87 1.00 -16.15
C ARG A 50 -10.31 0.44 -16.06
N PRO A 51 -10.50 -0.81 -15.58
CA PRO A 51 -11.85 -1.35 -15.34
C PRO A 51 -12.54 -0.73 -14.12
N GLY A 52 -11.75 -0.15 -13.21
CA GLY A 52 -12.20 0.50 -11.97
C GLY A 52 -11.02 0.66 -11.01
N PRO A 53 -11.24 1.21 -9.79
CA PRO A 53 -10.23 1.20 -8.74
C PRO A 53 -9.84 -0.24 -8.39
N PRO A 54 -8.55 -0.63 -8.41
CA PRO A 54 -8.15 -2.03 -8.22
C PRO A 54 -8.64 -2.67 -6.91
N PHE A 55 -8.68 -1.89 -5.83
CA PHE A 55 -9.19 -2.37 -4.53
C PHE A 55 -10.70 -2.67 -4.57
N GLN A 56 -11.47 -1.93 -5.39
CA GLN A 56 -12.90 -2.17 -5.56
C GLN A 56 -13.10 -3.43 -6.41
N VAL A 57 -12.37 -3.55 -7.52
CA VAL A 57 -12.43 -4.76 -8.37
C VAL A 57 -12.03 -6.01 -7.57
N ALA A 58 -11.01 -5.91 -6.72
CA ALA A 58 -10.59 -6.98 -5.83
C ALA A 58 -11.69 -7.37 -4.83
N ALA A 59 -12.32 -6.39 -4.18
CA ALA A 59 -13.44 -6.64 -3.27
C ALA A 59 -14.61 -7.30 -4.00
N ASP A 60 -14.99 -6.77 -5.16
CA ASP A 60 -16.10 -7.24 -5.98
C ASP A 60 -15.89 -8.70 -6.40
N LYS A 61 -14.74 -9.03 -6.98
CA LYS A 61 -14.41 -10.41 -7.36
C LYS A 61 -14.40 -11.35 -6.17
N THR A 62 -13.92 -10.90 -5.02
CA THR A 62 -13.88 -11.75 -3.81
C THR A 62 -15.30 -12.02 -3.30
N LEU A 63 -16.18 -11.01 -3.28
CA LEU A 63 -17.58 -11.17 -2.89
C LEU A 63 -18.32 -12.09 -3.85
N ASP A 64 -18.11 -11.93 -5.16
CA ASP A 64 -18.71 -12.76 -6.20
C ASP A 64 -18.27 -14.22 -6.07
N LEU A 65 -16.96 -14.47 -5.83
CA LEU A 65 -16.43 -15.81 -5.58
C LEU A 65 -17.04 -16.49 -4.34
N LEU A 66 -17.42 -15.70 -3.34
CA LEU A 66 -18.06 -16.19 -2.11
C LEU A 66 -19.59 -16.24 -2.22
N GLY A 67 -20.18 -15.81 -3.34
CA GLY A 67 -21.63 -15.72 -3.52
C GLY A 67 -22.31 -14.67 -2.64
N ILE A 68 -21.55 -13.70 -2.12
CA ILE A 68 -22.04 -12.68 -1.19
C ILE A 68 -22.51 -11.46 -1.98
N HIS A 69 -23.79 -11.14 -1.86
CA HIS A 69 -24.37 -9.95 -2.49
C HIS A 69 -24.56 -8.85 -1.43
N LEU A 70 -23.90 -7.71 -1.63
CA LEU A 70 -23.99 -6.56 -0.74
C LEU A 70 -24.69 -5.39 -1.46
N PRO A 71 -25.48 -4.57 -0.74
CA PRO A 71 -25.97 -3.30 -1.27
C PRO A 71 -24.80 -2.36 -1.62
N ASP A 72 -24.95 -1.53 -2.65
CA ASP A 72 -23.88 -0.67 -3.18
C ASP A 72 -23.10 0.13 -2.10
N PRO A 73 -23.75 0.78 -1.10
CA PRO A 73 -23.01 1.53 -0.09
C PRO A 73 -22.12 0.66 0.81
N VAL A 74 -22.47 -0.62 1.00
CA VAL A 74 -21.68 -1.58 1.78
C VAL A 74 -20.59 -2.19 0.91
N ARG A 75 -20.89 -2.42 -0.37
CA ARG A 75 -19.94 -2.92 -1.38
C ARG A 75 -18.79 -1.95 -1.62
N GLU A 76 -19.06 -0.65 -1.67
CA GLU A 76 -18.01 0.39 -1.75
C GLU A 76 -17.11 0.41 -0.51
N ARG A 77 -17.69 0.23 0.68
CA ARG A 77 -16.92 0.11 1.93
C ARG A 77 -16.03 -1.12 1.92
N ALA A 78 -16.46 -2.23 1.31
CA ALA A 78 -15.62 -3.42 1.17
C ALA A 78 -14.36 -3.12 0.34
N GLY A 79 -14.47 -2.32 -0.72
CA GLY A 79 -13.31 -1.82 -1.47
C GLY A 79 -12.34 -1.03 -0.58
N MET A 80 -12.84 -0.12 0.25
CA MET A 80 -11.99 0.64 1.19
C MET A 80 -11.36 -0.25 2.27
N VAL A 81 -12.06 -1.30 2.72
CA VAL A 81 -11.49 -2.31 3.63
C VAL A 81 -10.33 -3.05 2.95
N VAL A 82 -10.47 -3.43 1.68
CA VAL A 82 -9.36 -4.01 0.91
C VAL A 82 -8.20 -3.02 0.80
N HIS A 83 -8.47 -1.75 0.50
CA HIS A 83 -7.43 -0.74 0.32
C HIS A 83 -6.61 -0.49 1.59
N TYR A 84 -7.26 -0.14 2.71
CA TYR A 84 -6.57 0.09 3.97
C TYR A 84 -6.06 -1.20 4.60
N GLY A 85 -6.80 -2.31 4.44
CA GLY A 85 -6.39 -3.63 4.93
C GLY A 85 -5.08 -4.07 4.30
N LEU A 86 -4.91 -3.87 2.99
CA LEU A 86 -3.65 -4.11 2.31
C LEU A 86 -2.52 -3.26 2.91
N GLY A 87 -2.70 -1.94 3.05
CA GLY A 87 -1.71 -1.06 3.68
C GLY A 87 -1.31 -1.52 5.09
N ILE A 88 -2.29 -1.72 5.97
CA ILE A 88 -2.05 -2.23 7.33
C ILE A 88 -1.26 -3.56 7.31
N SER A 89 -1.65 -4.48 6.44
CA SER A 89 -1.01 -5.80 6.32
C SER A 89 0.41 -5.76 5.74
N TRP A 90 0.77 -4.68 5.03
CA TRP A 90 2.08 -4.54 4.40
C TRP A 90 3.13 -3.89 5.30
N ALA A 91 2.70 -3.13 6.32
CA ALA A 91 3.60 -2.46 7.26
C ALA A 91 4.66 -3.36 7.93
N PRO A 92 4.39 -4.65 8.25
CA PRO A 92 5.40 -5.56 8.81
C PRO A 92 6.67 -5.74 7.95
N VAL A 93 6.59 -5.53 6.62
CA VAL A 93 7.75 -5.56 5.72
C VAL A 93 8.83 -4.58 6.19
N TYR A 94 8.43 -3.39 6.66
CA TYR A 94 9.35 -2.42 7.22
C TYR A 94 10.11 -2.97 8.43
N ALA A 95 9.39 -3.56 9.39
CA ALA A 95 10.00 -4.10 10.61
C ALA A 95 10.98 -5.23 10.30
N VAL A 96 10.68 -6.10 9.31
CA VAL A 96 11.58 -7.16 8.86
C VAL A 96 12.86 -6.57 8.27
N LEU A 97 12.75 -5.63 7.32
CA LEU A 97 13.90 -4.96 6.71
C LEU A 97 14.74 -4.22 7.75
N ARG A 98 14.09 -3.63 8.74
CA ARG A 98 14.72 -2.80 9.76
C ARG A 98 15.44 -3.61 10.83
N ARG A 99 14.85 -4.71 11.30
CA ARG A 99 15.36 -5.54 12.41
C ARG A 99 16.11 -6.79 11.98
N ALA A 100 15.60 -7.51 10.97
CA ALA A 100 16.20 -8.76 10.54
C ALA A 100 17.34 -8.53 9.54
N VAL A 101 17.17 -7.58 8.61
CA VAL A 101 18.18 -7.24 7.60
C VAL A 101 19.15 -6.15 8.09
N GLY A 102 18.73 -5.34 9.06
CA GLY A 102 19.58 -4.30 9.65
C GLY A 102 19.75 -3.05 8.77
N LEU A 103 18.82 -2.81 7.84
CA LEU A 103 18.87 -1.63 6.99
C LEU A 103 18.63 -0.35 7.81
N ASN A 104 19.17 0.78 7.32
CA ASN A 104 18.85 2.07 7.92
C ASN A 104 17.37 2.43 7.67
N PRO A 105 16.78 3.33 8.50
CA PRO A 105 15.35 3.62 8.44
C PRO A 105 14.85 4.11 7.07
N ALA A 106 15.61 4.98 6.40
CA ALA A 106 15.22 5.56 5.12
C ALA A 106 15.19 4.50 4.02
N VAL A 107 16.23 3.67 3.93
CA VAL A 107 16.31 2.59 2.93
C VAL A 107 15.23 1.54 3.19
N ALA A 108 15.01 1.13 4.44
CA ALA A 108 13.96 0.18 4.81
C ALA A 108 12.57 0.71 4.43
N GLY A 109 12.29 1.99 4.67
CA GLY A 109 11.02 2.64 4.30
C GLY A 109 10.81 2.65 2.78
N LEU A 110 11.81 3.11 2.02
CA LEU A 110 11.72 3.14 0.56
C LEU A 110 11.57 1.76 -0.05
N LEU A 111 12.29 0.74 0.44
CA LEU A 111 12.14 -0.64 -0.02
C LEU A 111 10.79 -1.26 0.36
N THR A 112 10.22 -0.87 1.50
CA THR A 112 8.85 -1.27 1.87
C THR A 112 7.84 -0.76 0.85
N GLY A 113 7.94 0.51 0.46
CA GLY A 113 7.11 1.09 -0.59
C GLY A 113 7.37 0.47 -1.96
N ALA A 114 8.63 0.41 -2.38
CA ALA A 114 9.02 -0.13 -3.68
C ALA A 114 8.56 -1.59 -3.86
N SER A 115 8.72 -2.42 -2.84
CA SER A 115 8.23 -3.81 -2.87
C SER A 115 6.71 -3.88 -3.01
N MET A 116 5.97 -2.97 -2.37
CA MET A 116 4.52 -2.90 -2.52
C MET A 116 4.11 -2.61 -3.96
N SER A 117 4.71 -1.59 -4.58
CA SER A 117 4.45 -1.26 -5.99
C SER A 117 4.81 -2.44 -6.91
N LEU A 118 6.00 -3.02 -6.77
CA LEU A 118 6.45 -4.08 -7.68
C LEU A 118 5.69 -5.40 -7.50
N ILE A 119 5.38 -5.79 -6.26
CA ILE A 119 4.74 -7.08 -5.97
C ILE A 119 3.22 -6.93 -6.09
N VAL A 120 2.64 -5.87 -5.54
CA VAL A 120 1.19 -5.74 -5.50
C VAL A 120 0.68 -5.12 -6.80
N ASP A 121 1.15 -3.94 -7.19
CA ASP A 121 0.61 -3.25 -8.37
C ASP A 121 1.04 -3.95 -9.66
N GLU A 122 2.33 -4.22 -9.85
CA GLU A 122 2.89 -4.68 -11.13
C GLU A 122 2.87 -6.21 -11.30
N MET A 123 2.52 -6.97 -10.27
CA MET A 123 2.49 -8.43 -10.34
C MET A 123 1.13 -9.00 -9.93
N LEU A 124 0.74 -8.85 -8.66
CA LEU A 124 -0.47 -9.52 -8.16
C LEU A 124 -1.76 -8.93 -8.74
N THR A 125 -1.84 -7.60 -8.83
CA THR A 125 -3.06 -6.91 -9.31
C THR A 125 -3.44 -7.33 -10.73
N PRO A 126 -2.55 -7.28 -11.74
CA PRO A 126 -2.88 -7.77 -13.08
C PRO A 126 -3.03 -9.30 -13.13
N LEU A 127 -2.21 -10.06 -12.40
CA LEU A 127 -2.26 -11.53 -12.40
C LEU A 127 -3.61 -12.06 -11.87
N LEU A 128 -4.18 -11.41 -10.86
CA LEU A 128 -5.50 -11.72 -10.30
C LEU A 128 -6.64 -11.02 -11.08
N GLY A 129 -6.29 -10.22 -12.09
CA GLY A 129 -7.21 -9.47 -12.94
C GLY A 129 -7.96 -8.37 -12.20
N PHE A 130 -7.38 -7.81 -11.14
CA PHE A 130 -7.91 -6.63 -10.43
C PHE A 130 -7.65 -5.33 -11.20
N SER A 131 -6.76 -5.39 -12.20
CA SER A 131 -6.49 -4.34 -13.19
C SER A 131 -6.42 -4.95 -14.60
N ALA A 132 -6.32 -4.09 -15.62
CA ALA A 132 -5.83 -4.53 -16.93
C ALA A 132 -4.34 -4.91 -16.86
N ALA A 133 -3.83 -5.56 -17.90
CA ALA A 133 -2.41 -5.88 -18.01
C ALA A 133 -1.55 -4.60 -18.05
N ASP A 134 -0.38 -4.62 -17.42
CA ASP A 134 0.49 -3.44 -17.24
C ASP A 134 0.80 -2.70 -18.53
N ARG A 135 1.07 -3.44 -19.62
CA ARG A 135 1.34 -2.88 -20.95
C ARG A 135 0.20 -2.01 -21.51
N ALA A 136 -1.02 -2.13 -20.99
CA ALA A 136 -2.13 -1.27 -21.39
C ALA A 136 -1.96 0.16 -20.85
N TYR A 137 -1.34 0.32 -19.69
CA TYR A 137 -1.12 1.60 -19.04
C TYR A 137 0.10 2.35 -19.63
N PRO A 138 0.11 3.69 -19.58
CA PRO A 138 1.30 4.48 -19.89
C PRO A 138 2.36 4.35 -18.80
N VAL A 139 3.63 4.57 -19.16
CA VAL A 139 4.77 4.53 -18.21
C VAL A 139 4.57 5.50 -17.04
N SER A 140 3.91 6.64 -17.27
CA SER A 140 3.58 7.61 -16.23
C SER A 140 2.71 7.03 -15.11
N THR A 141 1.75 6.14 -15.42
CA THR A 141 0.94 5.43 -14.42
C THR A 141 1.82 4.61 -13.47
N HIS A 142 2.76 3.85 -14.01
CA HIS A 142 3.69 3.01 -13.23
C HIS A 142 4.62 3.87 -12.37
N VAL A 143 5.21 4.92 -12.94
CA VAL A 143 6.09 5.86 -12.20
C VAL A 143 5.32 6.53 -11.07
N ARG A 144 4.09 6.99 -11.33
CA ARG A 144 3.23 7.59 -10.31
C ARG A 144 2.88 6.59 -9.22
N GLY A 145 2.48 5.36 -9.58
CA GLY A 145 2.19 4.29 -8.64
C GLY A 145 3.39 4.01 -7.73
N PHE A 146 4.58 3.89 -8.33
CA PHE A 146 5.84 3.69 -7.61
C PHE A 146 6.14 4.83 -6.64
N LEU A 147 6.06 6.09 -7.08
CA LEU A 147 6.33 7.26 -6.22
C LEU A 147 5.30 7.39 -5.08
N ALA A 148 4.04 7.10 -5.34
CA ALA A 148 3.01 7.07 -4.29
C ALA A 148 3.32 6.00 -3.24
N HIS A 149 3.78 4.83 -3.66
CA HIS A 149 4.20 3.77 -2.75
C HIS A 149 5.49 4.08 -1.98
N LEU A 150 6.45 4.80 -2.58
CA LEU A 150 7.60 5.31 -1.83
C LEU A 150 7.15 6.26 -0.71
N ALA A 151 6.16 7.11 -0.96
CA ALA A 151 5.59 7.97 0.07
C ALA A 151 4.92 7.13 1.18
N TYR A 152 4.14 6.10 0.82
CA TYR A 152 3.59 5.15 1.79
C TYR A 152 4.67 4.55 2.70
N GLY A 153 5.76 4.05 2.10
CA GLY A 153 6.85 3.40 2.83
C GLY A 153 7.63 4.37 3.73
N ALA A 154 7.89 5.59 3.26
CA ALA A 154 8.54 6.64 4.03
C ALA A 154 7.70 7.06 5.25
N VAL A 155 6.38 7.21 5.07
CA VAL A 155 5.45 7.57 6.15
C VAL A 155 5.33 6.43 7.17
N THR A 156 5.22 5.19 6.69
CA THR A 156 5.19 4.00 7.56
C THR A 156 6.44 3.94 8.44
N ALA A 157 7.62 4.15 7.83
CA ALA A 157 8.89 4.20 8.55
C ALA A 157 8.92 5.33 9.59
N ALA A 158 8.48 6.53 9.22
CA ALA A 158 8.47 7.68 10.12
C ALA A 158 7.57 7.48 11.35
N VAL A 159 6.39 6.87 11.16
CA VAL A 159 5.48 6.55 12.27
C VAL A 159 6.12 5.54 13.23
N ILE A 160 6.69 4.45 12.69
CA ILE A 160 7.29 3.39 13.51
C ILE A 160 8.54 3.89 14.24
N GLU A 161 9.44 4.58 13.55
CA GLU A 161 10.68 5.09 14.16
C GLU A 161 10.40 6.22 15.14
N GLY A 162 9.43 7.09 14.84
CA GLY A 162 8.97 8.11 15.78
C GLY A 162 8.46 7.50 17.07
N TRP A 163 7.67 6.41 16.97
CA TRP A 163 7.20 5.67 18.13
C TRP A 163 8.35 5.03 18.92
N TRP A 164 9.27 4.34 18.25
CA TRP A 164 10.44 3.74 18.92
C TRP A 164 11.31 4.79 19.61
N ALA A 165 11.54 5.94 18.99
CA ALA A 165 12.28 7.04 19.60
C ALA A 165 11.59 7.56 20.87
N LEU A 166 10.27 7.76 20.85
CA LEU A 166 9.48 8.15 22.03
C LEU A 166 9.58 7.13 23.17
N ARG A 167 9.64 5.84 22.82
CA ARG A 167 9.78 4.73 23.77
C ARG A 167 11.24 4.43 24.14
N ARG A 168 12.21 5.18 23.59
CA ARG A 168 13.66 4.94 23.71
C ARG A 168 14.06 3.51 23.33
N ARG A 169 13.32 2.91 22.40
CA ARG A 169 13.58 1.58 21.86
C ARG A 169 14.50 1.70 20.64
N ARG A 170 15.37 0.72 20.49
CA ARG A 170 16.14 0.52 19.25
C ARG A 170 15.54 -0.67 18.50
N PRO A 171 15.65 -0.69 17.16
CA PRO A 171 15.24 -1.83 16.37
C PRO A 171 15.94 -3.11 16.80
#